data_AF-A0A1N6FCT3-F1
#
_entry.id   AF-A0A1N6FCT3-F1
#
_cell.length_a   1.000
_cell.length_b   1.000
_cell.length_c   1.000
_cell.angle_alpha   90.00
_cell.angle_beta   90.00
_cell.angle_gamma   90.00
#
_symmetry.space_group_name_H-M   'P 1'
#
loop_
_entity.id
_entity.type
_entity.pdbx_description
1 polymer ?
#
loop_
_entity_poly.entity_id
_entity_poly.type
_entity_poly.pdbx_seq_one_letter_code
_entity_poly.pdbx_strand_id
1 'polypeptide(L)' 'MILNANQLKALRQRNDEELRKEQPSYGYPAQTIRDLLHTIEATKKEKKKWQRLAQERGSVIELLKKAQEESA' A
#
# COMPACT_ATOMS: atom_id res chain seq x y z
N MET A 1 8.13 13.07 4.13
CA MET A 1 7.90 12.26 5.35
C MET A 1 6.87 11.19 5.01
N ILE A 2 7.20 9.90 5.12
CA ILE A 2 6.25 8.80 4.83
C ILE A 2 5.55 8.42 6.14
N LEU A 3 4.22 8.40 6.15
CA LEU A 3 3.44 8.00 7.32
C LEU A 3 3.64 6.50 7.61
N ASN A 4 4.00 6.18 8.86
CA ASN A 4 4.08 4.80 9.33
C ASN A 4 2.69 4.20 9.58
N ALA A 5 2.63 2.89 9.88
CA ALA A 5 1.37 2.17 10.05
C ALA A 5 0.51 2.72 11.21
N ASN A 6 1.16 3.11 12.31
CA ASN A 6 0.47 3.66 13.48
C ASN A 6 -0.12 5.04 13.19
N GLN A 7 0.61 5.89 12.45
CA GLN A 7 0.13 7.20 12.02
C GLN A 7 -1.08 7.08 11.09
N LEU A 8 -1.08 6.14 10.14
CA LEU A 8 -2.24 5.89 9.28
C LEU A 8 -3.44 5.35 10.05
N LYS A 9 -3.21 4.50 11.06
CA LYS A 9 -4.28 3.99 11.93
C LYS A 9 -4.91 5.12 12.75
N ALA A 10 -4.10 5.97 13.36
CA ALA A 10 -4.58 7.13 14.11
C ALA A 10 -5.38 8.11 13.21
N LEU A 11 -4.90 8.36 12.00
CA LEU A 11 -5.63 9.18 11.02
C LEU A 11 -6.98 8.57 10.63
N ARG A 12 -7.03 7.24 10.41
CA ARG A 12 -8.29 6.55 10.12
C ARG A 12 -9.28 6.68 11.27
N GLN A 13 -8.84 6.42 12.50
CA GLN A 13 -9.69 6.52 13.69
C GLN A 13 -10.28 7.92 13.84
N ARG A 14 -9.43 8.95 13.78
CA ARG A 14 -9.88 10.35 13.82
C ARG A 14 -10.83 10.69 12.68
N ASN A 15 -10.56 10.21 11.47
CA ASN A 15 -11.42 10.48 10.32
C ASN A 15 -12.79 9.80 10.43
N ASP A 16 -12.84 8.59 10.99
CA ASP A 16 -14.09 7.88 11.25
C ASP A 16 -14.91 8.56 12.37
N GLU A 17 -14.25 9.18 13.34
CA GLU A 17 -14.90 10.05 14.33
C GLU A 17 -15.51 11.29 13.68
N GLU A 18 -14.77 11.98 12.79
CA GLU A 18 -15.27 13.14 12.06
C GLU A 18 -16.48 12.81 11.17
N LEU A 19 -16.49 11.64 10.53
CA LEU A 19 -17.62 11.20 9.70
C LEU A 19 -18.89 10.90 10.48
N ARG A 20 -18.80 10.72 11.80
CA ARG A 20 -19.95 10.50 12.68
C ARG A 20 -20.49 11.80 13.28
N LYS A 21 -19.80 12.92 13.13
CA LYS A 21 -20.26 14.21 13.64
C LYS A 21 -21.33 14.78 12.71
N GLU A 22 -22.38 15.33 13.30
CA GLU A 22 -23.45 16.03 12.57
C GLU A 22 -22.95 17.34 11.95
N GLN A 23 -22.00 18.01 12.63
CA GLN A 23 -21.33 19.20 12.12
C GLN A 23 -19.88 18.87 11.78
N PRO A 24 -19.46 19.06 10.51
CA PRO A 24 -18.08 18.83 10.12
C PRO A 24 -17.16 19.87 10.76
N SER A 25 -16.01 19.41 11.26
CA SER A 25 -14.95 20.32 11.72
C SER A 25 -14.38 21.14 10.57
N TYR A 26 -13.89 22.34 10.86
CA TYR A 26 -13.16 23.16 9.88
C TYR A 26 -11.93 22.41 9.35
N GLY A 27 -11.80 22.30 8.03
CA GLY A 27 -10.69 21.62 7.37
C GLY A 27 -11.09 20.84 6.13
N TYR A 28 -10.28 19.85 5.76
CA TYR A 28 -10.56 18.97 4.62
C TYR A 28 -11.75 18.05 4.92
N PRO A 29 -12.64 17.79 3.93
CA PRO A 29 -13.77 16.89 4.13
C PRO A 29 -13.32 15.50 4.53
N ALA A 30 -13.97 14.93 5.54
CA ALA A 30 -13.63 13.60 6.06
C ALA A 30 -13.82 12.49 5.01
N GLN A 31 -14.72 12.68 4.05
CA GLN A 31 -14.86 11.81 2.89
C GLN A 31 -13.61 11.84 2.00
N THR A 32 -13.07 13.02 1.69
CA THR A 32 -11.83 13.15 0.91
C THR A 32 -10.66 12.48 1.61
N ILE A 33 -10.52 12.65 2.93
CA ILE A 33 -9.47 11.98 3.71
C ILE A 33 -9.65 10.46 3.65
N ARG A 34 -10.88 9.95 3.73
CA ARG A 34 -11.18 8.51 3.58
C ARG A 34 -10.74 7.99 2.21
N ASP A 35 -11.06 8.69 1.14
CA ASP A 35 -10.71 8.30 -0.23
C ASP A 35 -9.17 8.28 -0.43
N LEU A 36 -8.46 9.24 0.15
CA LEU A 36 -7.00 9.26 0.16
C LEU A 36 -6.41 8.07 0.95
N LEU A 37 -6.98 7.75 2.12
CA LEU A 37 -6.56 6.59 2.91
C LEU A 37 -6.77 5.28 2.13
N HIS A 38 -7.88 5.14 1.41
CA HIS A 38 -8.12 3.99 0.54
C HIS A 38 -7.12 3.90 -0.62
N THR A 39 -6.81 5.04 -1.25
CA THR A 39 -5.82 5.11 -2.33
C THR A 39 -4.44 4.67 -1.86
N ILE A 40 -4.03 5.09 -0.65
CA ILE A 40 -2.76 4.67 -0.04
C ILE A 40 -2.76 3.15 0.18
N GLU A 41 -3.84 2.56 0.67
CA GLU A 41 -3.95 1.11 0.88
C GLU A 41 -3.90 0.33 -0.44
N ALA A 42 -4.62 0.78 -1.46
CA ALA A 42 -4.60 0.19 -2.79
C ALA A 42 -3.19 0.21 -3.38
N THR A 43 -2.51 1.35 -3.31
CA THR A 43 -1.13 1.53 -3.77
C THR A 43 -0.16 0.61 -3.02
N LYS A 44 -0.33 0.45 -1.71
CA LYS A 44 0.49 -0.47 -0.90
C LYS A 44 0.29 -1.93 -1.29
N LYS A 45 -0.96 -2.35 -1.57
CA LYS A 45 -1.25 -3.71 -2.05
C LYS A 45 -0.61 -3.94 -3.41
N GLU A 46 -0.72 -2.97 -4.30
CA GLU A 46 -0.15 -3.05 -5.64
C GLU A 46 1.37 -3.16 -5.60
N LYS A 47 2.04 -2.30 -4.81
CA LYS A 47 3.49 -2.42 -4.57
C LYS A 47 3.92 -3.82 -4.14
N LYS A 48 3.18 -4.45 -3.21
CA LYS A 48 3.48 -5.82 -2.77
C LYS A 48 3.37 -6.84 -3.90
N LYS A 49 2.38 -6.71 -4.79
CA LYS A 49 2.25 -7.59 -5.96
C LYS A 49 3.44 -7.43 -6.90
N TRP A 50 3.84 -6.19 -7.20
CA TRP A 50 5.00 -5.94 -8.06
C TRP A 50 6.30 -6.47 -7.47
N GLN A 51 6.50 -6.33 -6.15
CA GLN A 51 7.65 -6.91 -5.46
C GLN A 51 7.68 -8.44 -5.57
N ARG A 52 6.53 -9.09 -5.34
CA ARG A 52 6.41 -10.54 -5.48
C ARG A 52 6.69 -11.00 -6.91
N LEU A 53 6.12 -10.33 -7.90
CA LEU A 53 6.35 -10.63 -9.31
C LEU A 53 7.82 -10.48 -9.70
N ALA A 54 8.49 -9.44 -9.21
CA ALA A 54 9.92 -9.23 -9.46
C ALA A 54 10.76 -10.36 -8.84
N GLN A 55 10.43 -10.79 -7.61
CA GLN A 55 11.10 -11.91 -6.94
C GLN A 55 10.90 -13.22 -7.71
N GLU A 56 9.66 -13.55 -8.09
CA GLU A 56 9.34 -14.76 -8.86
C GLU A 56 10.09 -14.78 -10.20
N ARG A 57 10.12 -13.65 -10.93
CA ARG A 57 10.89 -13.51 -12.17
C ARG A 57 12.40 -13.69 -11.93
N GLY A 58 12.93 -13.13 -10.86
CA GLY A 58 14.34 -13.31 -10.48
C GLY A 58 14.68 -14.78 -10.27
N SER A 59 13.86 -15.51 -9.51
CA SER A 59 14.06 -16.95 -9.28
C SER A 59 14.01 -17.77 -10.56
N VAL A 60 13.09 -17.46 -11.48
CA VAL A 60 13.02 -18.15 -12.78
C VAL A 60 14.29 -17.89 -13.61
N ILE A 61 14.78 -16.65 -13.63
CA ILE A 61 16.02 -16.31 -14.34
C ILE A 61 17.22 -17.08 -13.76
N GLU A 62 17.32 -17.19 -12.43
CA GLU A 62 18.38 -17.96 -11.77
C GLU A 62 18.32 -19.46 -12.12
N LEU A 63 17.12 -20.05 -12.14
CA LEU A 63 16.94 -21.45 -12.54
C LEU A 63 17.36 -21.69 -14.00
N LEU A 64 16.99 -20.79 -14.91
CA LEU A 64 17.38 -20.88 -16.31
C LEU A 64 18.89 -20.76 -16.50
N LYS A 65 19.55 -19.85 -15.76
CA LYS A 65 21.02 -19.72 -15.79
C LYS A 65 21.70 -21.02 -15.34
N LYS A 66 21.26 -21.61 -14.22
CA LYS A 66 21.81 -22.88 -13.74
C LYS A 66 21.61 -24.01 -14.75
N ALA A 67 20.43 -24.14 -15.34
CA ALA A 67 20.17 -25.15 -16.35
C ALA A 67 21.05 -24.96 -17.59
N GLN A 68 21.35 -23.73 -17.99
CA GLN A 68 22.28 -23.45 -19.09
C GLN A 68 23.73 -23.82 -18.73
N GLU A 69 24.18 -23.53 -17.51
CA GLU A 69 25.51 -23.90 -17.02
C GLU A 69 25.70 -25.43 -16.93
N GLU A 70 24.67 -26.18 -16.56
CA GLU A 70 24.69 -27.65 -16.51
C GLU A 70 24.63 -28.31 -17.90
N SER A 71 24.19 -27.57 -18.92
CA SER A 71 24.06 -28.06 -20.31
C SER A 71 25.27 -27.72 -21.19
N ALA A 72 26.23 -26.96 -20.67
CA ALA A 72 27.42 -26.47 -21.38
C ALA A 72 28.67 -27.24 -20.92
#